data_AF-Q2W364-F1
#
_entry.id   AF-Q2W364-F1
#
_cell.length_a   1.000
_cell.length_b   1.000
_cell.length_c   1.000
_cell.angle_alpha   90.00
_cell.angle_beta   90.00
_cell.angle_gamma   90.00
#
_symmetry.space_group_name_H-M   'P 1'
#
loop_
_entity.id
_entity.type
_entity.pdbx_description
1 polymer ?
#
loop_
_entity_poly.entity_id
_entity_poly.type
_entity_poly.pdbx_seq_one_letter_code
_entity_poly.pdbx_strand_id
1 'polypeptide(L)'
;MNAGRPIPLWPGRPRPLPGETFSSWFSRTAWSNGLTPAELYGVATNGAQIHSRDLDRLAERPLRVRLSAATGISADILADAMVTRWGGHLYAPALAARMLDDWPHRFHATCEAAGVSRWQLERTSSSPMTLLK
;
A
#
# COMPACT_ATOMS: atom_id res chain seq x y z
N MET A 1 32.19 -6.11 18.72
CA MET A 1 30.85 -6.58 18.31
C MET A 1 29.85 -6.06 19.34
N ASN A 2 29.17 -4.94 19.07
CA ASN A 2 28.19 -4.38 20.01
C ASN A 2 26.86 -5.13 19.82
N ALA A 3 26.46 -5.92 20.82
CA ALA A 3 25.10 -6.44 20.91
C ALA A 3 24.17 -5.24 21.11
N GLY A 4 23.58 -4.74 20.02
CA GLY A 4 22.73 -3.56 20.01
C GLY A 4 21.55 -3.73 20.94
N ARG A 5 21.31 -2.74 21.80
CA ARG A 5 20.10 -2.66 22.63
C ARG A 5 18.87 -2.91 21.73
N PRO A 6 17.95 -3.81 22.10
CA PRO A 6 16.70 -3.94 21.37
C PRO A 6 16.00 -2.57 21.36
N ILE A 7 15.63 -2.12 20.16
CA ILE A 7 14.88 -0.87 19.99
C ILE A 7 13.59 -1.03 20.81
N PRO A 8 13.25 -0.09 21.70
CA PRO A 8 11.99 -0.15 22.43
C PRO A 8 10.84 -0.23 21.44
N LEU A 9 9.91 -1.14 21.69
CA LEU A 9 8.69 -1.25 20.89
C LEU A 9 7.94 0.08 20.91
N TRP A 10 7.45 0.52 19.75
CA TRP A 10 6.68 1.76 19.63
C TRP A 10 5.36 1.68 20.42
N PRO A 11 4.81 2.78 20.95
CA PRO A 11 3.55 2.75 21.69
C PRO A 11 2.37 2.23 20.87
N GLY A 12 2.20 2.75 19.64
CA GLY A 12 1.17 2.33 18.70
C GLY A 12 1.67 1.22 17.78
N ARG A 13 1.07 0.03 17.87
CA ARG A 13 1.50 -1.17 17.11
C ARG A 13 0.31 -1.93 16.51
N PRO A 14 -0.51 -1.30 15.65
CA PRO A 14 -1.62 -1.99 15.02
C PRO A 14 -1.09 -3.14 14.14
N ARG A 15 -1.77 -4.29 14.19
CA ARG A 15 -1.52 -5.36 13.21
C ARG A 15 -2.16 -5.00 11.86
N PRO A 16 -1.58 -5.42 10.72
CA PRO A 16 -2.25 -5.37 9.43
C PRO A 16 -3.59 -6.10 9.49
N LEU A 17 -4.61 -5.55 8.84
CA LEU A 17 -5.90 -6.23 8.68
C LEU A 17 -5.85 -7.21 7.48
N PRO A 18 -6.74 -8.22 7.44
CA PRO A 18 -6.85 -9.09 6.27
C PRO A 18 -7.12 -8.30 4.99
N GLY A 19 -6.29 -8.49 3.96
CA GLY A 19 -6.42 -7.82 2.67
C GLY A 19 -6.02 -6.34 2.66
N GLU A 20 -5.47 -5.82 3.76
CA GLU A 20 -5.02 -4.43 3.83
C GLU A 20 -3.69 -4.23 3.09
N THR A 21 -3.57 -3.10 2.39
CA THR A 21 -2.32 -2.71 1.72
C THR A 21 -1.27 -2.26 2.73
N PHE A 22 0.01 -2.45 2.39
CA PHE A 22 1.12 -1.97 3.20
C PHE A 22 1.04 -0.46 3.49
N SER A 23 0.71 0.36 2.49
CA SER A 23 0.55 1.82 2.64
C SER A 23 -0.59 2.23 3.58
N SER A 24 -1.71 1.50 3.55
CA SER A 24 -2.84 1.70 4.48
C SER A 24 -2.42 1.37 5.92
N TRP A 25 -1.83 0.20 6.12
CA TRP A 25 -1.32 -0.21 7.43
C TRP A 25 -0.24 0.74 7.96
N PHE A 26 0.68 1.18 7.09
CA PHE A 26 1.75 2.12 7.43
C PHE A 26 1.18 3.46 7.89
N SER A 27 0.15 3.98 7.21
CA SER A 27 -0.53 5.22 7.58
C SER A 27 -1.21 5.11 8.95
N ARG A 28 -1.90 3.99 9.21
CA ARG A 28 -2.48 3.72 10.52
C ARG A 28 -1.45 3.58 11.63
N THR A 29 -0.29 2.99 11.31
CA THR A 29 0.83 2.88 12.24
C THR A 29 1.38 4.26 12.57
N ALA A 30 1.48 5.17 11.59
CA ALA A 30 1.90 6.55 11.81
C ALA A 30 0.93 7.28 12.74
N TRP A 31 -0.37 7.23 12.43
CA TRP A 31 -1.41 7.87 13.23
C TRP A 31 -1.50 7.31 14.66
N SER A 32 -1.31 6.00 14.84
CA SER A 32 -1.28 5.36 16.17
C SER A 32 -0.11 5.83 17.04
N ASN A 33 0.90 6.47 16.43
CA ASN A 33 2.06 7.05 17.11
C ASN A 33 2.08 8.59 17.04
N GLY A 34 0.99 9.23 16.59
CA GLY A 34 0.91 10.69 16.49
C GLY A 34 1.79 11.29 15.39
N LEU A 35 2.15 10.51 14.36
CA LEU A 35 3.01 10.92 13.26
C LEU A 35 2.22 10.94 11.94
N THR A 36 2.68 11.76 11.00
CA THR A 36 2.33 11.62 9.58
C THR A 36 3.10 10.45 8.96
N PRO A 37 2.65 9.89 7.82
CA PRO A 37 3.41 8.84 7.12
C PRO A 37 4.83 9.27 6.73
N ALA A 38 5.02 10.52 6.34
CA ALA A 38 6.35 11.04 5.99
C ALA A 38 7.29 11.11 7.21
N GLU A 39 6.77 11.56 8.37
CA GLU A 39 7.54 11.58 9.62
C GLU A 39 7.86 10.16 10.10
N LEU A 40 6.89 9.24 10.04
CA LEU A 40 7.12 7.83 10.35
C LEU A 40 8.22 7.25 9.47
N TYR A 41 8.18 7.55 8.16
CA TYR A 41 9.22 7.12 7.23
C TYR A 41 10.58 7.65 7.65
N GLY A 42 10.70 8.94 7.99
CA GLY A 42 11.93 9.54 8.49
C GLY A 42 12.43 8.86 9.76
N VAL A 43 11.57 8.65 10.77
CA VAL A 43 11.92 7.93 12.00
C VAL A 43 12.40 6.51 11.69
N ALA A 44 11.68 5.80 10.84
CA ALA A 44 12.00 4.43 10.44
C ALA A 44 13.23 4.34 9.53
N THR A 45 13.71 5.42 8.92
CA THR A 45 14.87 5.39 7.99
C THR A 45 16.03 6.28 8.42
N ASN A 46 15.99 6.82 9.64
CA ASN A 46 17.05 7.68 10.20
C ASN A 46 17.14 9.04 9.48
N GLY A 47 15.99 9.63 9.17
CA GLY A 47 15.86 10.95 8.57
C GLY A 47 15.77 10.94 7.04
N ALA A 48 15.67 9.78 6.39
CA ALA A 48 15.48 9.75 4.94
C ALA A 48 14.10 10.33 4.58
N GLN A 49 14.03 10.95 3.41
CA GLN A 49 12.79 11.48 2.88
C GLN A 49 12.06 10.40 2.09
N ILE A 50 10.73 10.43 2.12
CA ILE A 50 9.90 9.53 1.33
C ILE A 50 9.98 9.93 -0.15
N HIS A 51 10.87 9.29 -0.90
CA HIS A 51 11.09 9.61 -2.33
C HIS A 51 10.16 8.83 -3.27
N SER A 52 9.69 7.65 -2.84
CA SER A 52 8.75 6.82 -3.61
C SER A 52 7.36 6.88 -2.97
N ARG A 53 6.35 7.26 -3.76
CA ARG A 53 4.93 7.18 -3.36
C ARG A 53 4.41 5.74 -3.33
N ASP A 54 5.10 4.81 -3.99
CA ASP A 54 4.64 3.43 -4.16
C ASP A 54 5.28 2.50 -3.10
N LEU A 55 4.92 2.74 -1.83
CA LEU A 55 5.36 1.91 -0.70
C LEU A 55 4.90 0.45 -0.84
N ASP A 56 3.74 0.24 -1.47
CA ASP A 56 3.16 -1.10 -1.67
C ASP A 56 4.01 -1.99 -2.59
N ARG A 57 4.80 -1.40 -3.48
CA ARG A 57 5.75 -2.13 -4.34
C ARG A 57 7.20 -2.03 -3.90
N LEU A 58 7.60 -0.89 -3.35
CA LEU A 58 9.00 -0.52 -3.18
C LEU A 58 9.43 -0.35 -1.71
N ALA A 59 8.68 -0.89 -0.73
CA ALA A 59 9.15 -0.84 0.66
C ALA A 59 10.50 -1.54 0.81
N GLU A 60 11.56 -0.73 0.89
CA GLU A 60 12.93 -1.20 0.92
C GLU A 60 13.19 -2.07 2.15
N ARG A 61 14.08 -3.06 2.01
CA ARG A 61 14.41 -4.00 3.10
C ARG A 61 14.82 -3.31 4.42
N PRO A 62 15.61 -2.22 4.43
CA PRO A 62 15.96 -1.52 5.67
C PRO A 62 14.74 -0.95 6.42
N LEU A 63 13.77 -0.40 5.68
CA LEU A 63 12.50 0.09 6.24
C LEU A 63 11.72 -1.06 6.89
N ARG A 64 11.58 -2.19 6.19
CA ARG A 64 10.83 -3.36 6.70
C ARG A 64 11.45 -3.96 7.96
N VAL A 65 12.78 -4.07 8.01
CA VAL A 65 13.49 -4.58 9.20
C VAL A 65 13.24 -3.68 10.41
N ARG A 66 13.30 -2.36 10.23
CA ARG A 66 13.04 -1.43 11.32
C ARG A 66 11.58 -1.40 11.76
N LEU A 67 10.63 -1.43 10.82
CA LEU A 67 9.21 -1.55 11.14
C LEU A 67 8.92 -2.86 11.89
N SER A 68 9.51 -3.97 11.46
CA SER A 68 9.40 -5.26 12.14
C SER A 68 9.92 -5.19 13.57
N ALA A 69 11.12 -4.64 13.77
CA ALA A 69 11.71 -4.47 15.09
C ALA A 69 10.88 -3.55 16.01
N ALA A 70 10.35 -2.45 15.47
CA ALA A 70 9.62 -1.44 16.25
C ALA A 70 8.18 -1.84 16.58
N THR A 71 7.54 -2.65 15.74
CA THR A 71 6.14 -3.10 15.92
C THR A 71 6.03 -4.50 16.52
N GLY A 72 7.10 -5.29 16.48
CA GLY A 72 7.10 -6.70 16.88
C GLY A 72 6.40 -7.62 15.87
N ILE A 73 6.11 -7.13 14.67
CA ILE A 73 5.50 -7.90 13.57
C ILE A 73 6.62 -8.49 12.72
N SER A 74 6.51 -9.75 12.28
CA SER A 74 7.55 -10.35 11.44
C SER A 74 7.66 -9.63 10.10
N ALA A 75 8.88 -9.56 9.55
CA ALA A 75 9.11 -8.96 8.25
C ALA A 75 8.35 -9.67 7.11
N ASP A 76 8.05 -10.97 7.29
CA ASP A 76 7.29 -11.77 6.31
C ASP A 76 5.82 -11.33 6.25
N ILE A 77 5.18 -11.10 7.40
CA ILE A 77 3.80 -10.57 7.46
C ILE A 77 3.73 -9.19 6.78
N LEU A 78 4.75 -8.36 6.98
CA LEU A 78 4.83 -7.05 6.33
C LEU A 78 5.05 -7.18 4.82
N ALA A 79 5.76 -8.21 4.35
CA ALA A 79 5.98 -8.47 2.94
C ALA A 79 4.72 -9.02 2.24
N ASP A 80 3.89 -9.81 2.93
CA ASP A 80 2.62 -10.32 2.39
C ASP A 80 1.59 -9.21 2.16
N ALA A 81 1.64 -8.13 2.95
CA ALA A 81 0.81 -6.95 2.75
C ALA A 81 1.25 -6.07 1.56
N MET A 82 2.44 -6.32 1.00
CA MET A 82 2.96 -5.59 -0.16
C MET A 82 2.38 -6.17 -1.46
N VAL A 83 2.00 -5.29 -2.39
CA VAL A 83 1.54 -5.67 -3.72
C VAL A 83 2.76 -5.84 -4.65
N THR A 84 3.57 -6.86 -4.35
CA THR A 84 4.88 -7.07 -5.01
C THR A 84 4.80 -7.61 -6.43
N ARG A 85 3.72 -8.29 -6.78
CA ARG A 85 3.52 -8.84 -8.12
C ARG A 85 2.03 -8.96 -8.42
N TRP A 86 1.64 -8.46 -9.59
CA TRP A 86 0.34 -8.80 -10.13
C TRP A 86 0.38 -10.23 -10.69
N GLY A 87 -0.42 -11.13 -10.10
CA GLY A 87 -0.50 -12.55 -10.46
C GLY A 87 -1.65 -12.90 -11.40
N GLY A 88 -2.06 -11.96 -12.26
CA GLY A 88 -3.16 -12.17 -13.21
C GLY A 88 -2.68 -12.38 -14.65
N HIS A 89 -3.63 -12.70 -15.53
CA HIS A 89 -3.48 -12.58 -16.98
C HIS A 89 -4.26 -11.36 -17.43
N LEU A 90 -3.65 -10.50 -18.25
CA LEU A 90 -4.36 -9.34 -18.78
C LEU A 90 -5.26 -9.95 -19.84
N TYR A 91 -6.56 -10.09 -19.55
CA TYR A 91 -7.52 -10.48 -20.56
C TYR A 91 -7.56 -9.34 -21.58
N ALA A 92 -6.79 -9.47 -22.67
CA ALA A 92 -6.53 -8.46 -23.71
C ALA A 92 -5.42 -7.42 -23.43
N PRO A 93 -4.13 -7.81 -23.45
CA PRO A 93 -3.01 -6.86 -23.34
C PRO A 93 -2.99 -5.85 -24.49
N ALA A 94 -3.49 -6.22 -25.68
CA ALA A 94 -3.65 -5.30 -26.80
C ALA A 94 -4.72 -4.22 -26.53
N LEU A 95 -5.82 -4.59 -25.87
CA LEU A 95 -6.85 -3.63 -25.47
C LEU A 95 -6.31 -2.69 -24.39
N ALA A 96 -5.60 -3.24 -23.40
CA ALA A 96 -4.96 -2.45 -22.34
C ALA A 96 -3.90 -1.48 -22.91
N ALA A 97 -3.04 -1.94 -23.82
CA ALA A 97 -2.08 -1.08 -24.50
C ALA A 97 -2.78 0.05 -25.26
N ARG A 98 -3.84 -0.27 -26.02
CA ARG A 98 -4.65 0.73 -26.74
C ARG A 98 -5.29 1.76 -25.81
N MET A 99 -5.76 1.33 -24.64
CA MET A 99 -6.34 2.22 -23.61
C MET A 99 -5.29 3.13 -22.97
N LEU A 100 -4.04 2.66 -22.83
CA LEU A 100 -2.95 3.40 -22.21
C LEU A 100 -2.31 4.43 -23.16
N ASP A 101 -2.39 4.23 -24.48
CA ASP A 101 -1.85 5.16 -25.49
C ASP A 101 -2.38 6.60 -25.35
N ASP A 102 -3.62 6.76 -24.90
CA ASP A 102 -4.30 8.06 -24.74
C ASP A 102 -5.19 8.01 -23.49
N TRP A 103 -4.54 7.69 -22.38
CA TRP A 103 -5.16 7.68 -21.08
C TRP A 103 -5.43 9.12 -20.58
N PRO A 104 -6.61 9.41 -20.02
CA PRO A 104 -7.73 8.51 -19.72
C PRO A 104 -8.82 8.48 -20.80
N HIS A 105 -8.70 9.23 -21.90
CA HIS A 105 -9.78 9.43 -22.88
C HIS A 105 -10.22 8.14 -23.56
N ARG A 106 -9.28 7.30 -24.01
CA ARG A 106 -9.62 6.00 -24.65
C ARG A 106 -10.22 5.00 -23.67
N PHE A 107 -9.82 5.07 -22.41
CA PHE A 107 -10.43 4.27 -21.36
C PHE A 107 -11.89 4.69 -21.17
N HIS A 108 -12.15 5.99 -20.99
CA HIS A 108 -13.52 6.51 -20.85
C HIS A 108 -14.41 6.17 -22.04
N ALA A 109 -13.92 6.38 -23.28
CA ALA A 109 -14.65 6.04 -24.49
C ALA A 109 -14.97 4.54 -24.59
N THR A 110 -14.04 3.67 -24.15
CA THR A 110 -14.29 2.23 -24.15
C THR A 110 -15.27 1.80 -23.06
N CYS A 111 -15.23 2.43 -21.88
CA CYS A 111 -16.22 2.22 -20.82
C CYS A 111 -17.61 2.66 -21.27
N GLU A 112 -17.73 3.83 -21.89
CA GLU A 112 -18.99 4.33 -22.44
C GLU A 112 -19.55 3.41 -23.52
N ALA A 113 -18.71 2.95 -24.46
CA ALA A 113 -19.09 1.97 -25.49
C ALA A 113 -19.53 0.62 -24.90
N ALA A 114 -19.02 0.26 -23.72
CA ALA A 114 -19.42 -0.93 -22.97
C ALA A 114 -20.65 -0.70 -22.07
N GLY A 115 -21.27 0.48 -22.12
CA GLY A 115 -22.43 0.85 -21.30
C GLY A 115 -22.10 1.14 -19.83
N VAL A 116 -20.81 1.31 -19.50
CA VAL A 116 -20.35 1.65 -18.15
C VAL A 116 -20.21 3.16 -18.03
N SER A 117 -21.16 3.77 -17.32
CA SER A 117 -21.13 5.20 -17.04
C SER A 117 -20.03 5.57 -16.03
N ARG A 118 -19.57 6.82 -16.09
CA ARG A 118 -18.59 7.38 -15.13
C ARG A 118 -19.00 7.16 -13.66
N TRP A 119 -20.27 7.33 -13.35
CA TRP A 119 -20.83 7.10 -12.01
C TRP A 119 -20.68 5.66 -11.51
N GLN A 120 -20.67 4.68 -12.41
CA GLN A 120 -20.46 3.27 -12.04
C GLN A 120 -18.98 2.97 -11.76
N LEU A 121 -18.05 3.60 -12.48
CA LEU A 121 -16.60 3.46 -12.25
C LEU A 121 -16.18 4.00 -10.87
N GLU A 122 -16.77 5.12 -10.47
CA GLU A 122 -16.48 5.77 -9.17
C GLU A 122 -17.06 5.01 -7.97
N ARG A 123 -18.07 4.15 -8.17
CA ARG A 123 -18.65 3.28 -7.12
C ARG A 123 -17.87 1.98 -6.90
N THR A 124 -17.19 1.46 -7.91
CA THR A 124 -16.41 0.21 -7.78
C THR A 124 -15.13 0.36 -6.96
N SER A 125 -14.59 1.58 -6.82
CA SER A 125 -13.48 1.90 -5.91
C SER A 125 -13.94 2.20 -4.47
N SER A 126 -15.25 2.33 -4.26
CA SER A 126 -15.89 2.56 -2.96
C SER A 126 -17.04 1.58 -2.75
N SER A 127 -16.75 0.28 -2.65
CA SER A 127 -17.66 -0.61 -1.92
C SER A 127 -17.21 -0.66 -0.45
N PRO A 128 -18.01 -0.15 0.49
CA PRO A 128 -17.83 -0.52 1.88
C PRO A 128 -18.08 -2.02 2.01
N MET A 129 -17.16 -2.74 2.66
CA MET A 129 -17.44 -4.08 3.19
C MET A 129 -18.69 -3.98 4.06
N THR A 130 -19.83 -4.37 3.53
CA THR A 130 -21.04 -4.58 4.31
C THR A 130 -20.74 -5.68 5.33
N LEU A 131 -20.58 -5.27 6.59
CA LEU A 131 -20.71 -6.13 7.76
C LEU A 131 -22.06 -6.85 7.65
N LEU A 132 -22.03 -8.14 7.32
CA LEU A 132 -23.16 -9.02 7.56
C LEU A 132 -23.22 -9.29 9.07
N LYS A 133 -24.32 -8.83 9.69
CA LYS A 133 -24.90 -9.43 10.88
C LYS A 133 -25.81 -10.56 10.46
#